data_AF-A0A352M205-F1
#
_entry.id   AF-A0A352M205-F1
#
_cell.length_a   1.000
_cell.length_b   1.000
_cell.length_c   1.000
_cell.angle_alpha   90.00
_cell.angle_beta   90.00
_cell.angle_gamma   90.00
#
_symmetry.space_group_name_H-M   'P 1'
#
loop_
_entity.id
_entity.type
_entity.pdbx_description
1 polymer ?
#
loop_
_entity_poly.entity_id
_entity_poly.type
_entity_poly.pdbx_seq_one_letter_code
_entity_poly.pdbx_strand_id
1 'polypeptide(L)'
;MKRNITGIILSSLLVLVLSSAAFASSFVTFTADSLFNAKNYAEAVKHYSNIAVKYHNEAVRPEIVSYLFGYEGLKKAVINKSVNSAKVAIYSYYMQALCNVYLKNYGGAINSVNGALACFSFQKMLTPKSLTGAKTPEMVLISQPAQIIADYSAKINALPISATDVLKALQQTARDRYAAYLALANTPQGPAYNELAARYNALIASEKAYADLCINIVSRGLDVQNFEAFDALVNFMKNYRPVDKSVTSTLEVSDKIIAKMTAIALALQGSNVELATYYSTTMQKLISVNAYVKGYLATSGGR
;
A
#
# COMPACT_ATOMS: atom_id res chain seq x y z
N MET A 1 -23.14 -13.16 53.10
CA MET A 1 -23.56 -13.26 51.68
C MET A 1 -23.44 -11.97 50.86
N LYS A 2 -23.37 -10.74 51.43
CA LYS A 2 -23.29 -9.50 50.62
C LYS A 2 -21.91 -9.20 49.99
N ARG A 3 -20.80 -9.77 50.50
CA ARG A 3 -19.42 -9.49 50.00
C ARG A 3 -19.04 -10.23 48.71
N ASN A 4 -19.67 -11.36 48.40
CA ASN A 4 -19.31 -12.17 47.22
C ASN A 4 -20.00 -11.68 45.93
N ILE A 5 -21.18 -11.07 46.06
CA ILE A 5 -21.94 -10.54 44.91
C ILE A 5 -21.23 -9.31 44.32
N THR A 6 -20.70 -8.42 45.16
CA THR A 6 -19.95 -7.24 44.72
C THR A 6 -18.67 -7.62 43.98
N GLY A 7 -17.96 -8.66 44.45
CA GLY A 7 -16.75 -9.17 43.79
C GLY A 7 -17.03 -9.80 42.42
N ILE A 8 -18.15 -10.52 42.29
CA ILE A 8 -18.58 -11.11 41.01
C ILE A 8 -19.01 -10.02 40.02
N ILE A 9 -19.74 -8.98 40.48
CA ILE A 9 -20.14 -7.85 39.62
C ILE A 9 -18.93 -7.03 39.17
N LEU A 10 -17.96 -6.78 40.05
CA LEU A 10 -16.76 -6.02 39.71
C LEU A 10 -15.86 -6.77 38.72
N SER A 11 -15.73 -8.09 38.89
CA SER A 11 -14.95 -8.94 37.97
C SER A 11 -15.65 -9.15 36.63
N SER A 12 -16.98 -9.28 36.60
CA SER A 12 -17.73 -9.31 35.33
C SER A 12 -17.76 -7.94 34.62
N LEU A 13 -17.79 -6.82 35.35
CA LEU A 13 -17.57 -5.48 34.75
C LEU A 13 -16.15 -5.36 34.16
N LEU A 14 -15.13 -5.86 34.86
CA LEU A 14 -13.74 -5.81 34.38
C LEU A 14 -13.57 -6.67 33.11
N VAL A 15 -14.19 -7.86 33.07
CA VAL A 15 -14.24 -8.72 31.89
C VAL A 15 -15.01 -8.05 30.75
N LEU A 16 -16.15 -7.39 31.01
CA LEU A 16 -16.90 -6.63 30.00
C LEU A 16 -16.11 -5.45 29.44
N VAL A 17 -15.38 -4.71 30.28
CA VAL A 17 -14.55 -3.57 29.86
C VAL A 17 -13.34 -4.04 29.05
N LEU A 18 -12.69 -5.14 29.45
CA LEU A 18 -11.55 -5.72 28.72
C LEU A 18 -11.99 -6.42 27.41
N SER A 19 -13.19 -7.00 27.37
CA SER A 19 -13.80 -7.57 26.15
C SER A 19 -14.24 -6.48 25.18
N SER A 20 -14.68 -5.32 25.68
CA SER A 20 -15.23 -4.25 24.84
C SER A 20 -14.24 -3.67 23.83
N ALA A 21 -12.92 -3.73 24.10
CA ALA A 21 -11.92 -3.25 23.14
C ALA A 21 -11.77 -4.18 21.91
N ALA A 22 -11.92 -5.51 22.09
CA ALA A 22 -11.85 -6.48 20.99
C ALA A 22 -13.19 -6.60 20.24
N PHE A 23 -14.31 -6.52 20.96
CA PHE A 23 -15.66 -6.51 20.37
C PHE A 23 -15.97 -5.19 19.65
N ALA A 24 -15.49 -4.03 20.12
CA ALA A 24 -15.71 -2.75 19.45
C ALA A 24 -15.03 -2.68 18.08
N SER A 25 -13.81 -3.24 17.93
CA SER A 25 -13.18 -3.33 16.60
C SER A 25 -13.97 -4.23 15.64
N SER A 26 -14.58 -5.30 16.14
CA SER A 26 -15.39 -6.22 15.33
C SER A 26 -16.76 -5.64 14.93
N PHE A 27 -17.32 -4.72 15.71
CA PHE A 27 -18.58 -4.04 15.36
C PHE A 27 -18.37 -2.93 14.32
N VAL A 28 -17.23 -2.23 14.40
CA VAL A 28 -16.89 -1.12 13.49
C VAL A 28 -16.79 -1.59 12.03
N THR A 29 -16.27 -2.80 11.80
CA THR A 29 -16.11 -3.36 10.45
C THR A 29 -17.23 -4.30 10.05
N PHE A 30 -18.16 -4.63 10.97
CA PHE A 30 -19.19 -5.66 10.77
C PHE A 30 -19.96 -5.54 9.45
N THR A 31 -20.44 -4.33 9.10
CA THR A 31 -21.17 -4.12 7.85
C THR A 31 -20.28 -4.37 6.63
N ALA A 32 -19.02 -3.91 6.67
CA ALA A 32 -18.06 -4.12 5.59
C ALA A 32 -17.71 -5.61 5.45
N ASP A 33 -17.48 -6.30 6.57
CA ASP A 33 -17.17 -7.73 6.62
C ASP A 33 -18.34 -8.58 6.11
N SER A 34 -19.58 -8.21 6.47
CA SER A 34 -20.79 -8.85 5.97
C SER A 34 -20.92 -8.70 4.45
N LEU A 35 -20.72 -7.49 3.92
CA LEU A 35 -20.72 -7.24 2.47
C LEU A 35 -19.61 -8.01 1.74
N PHE A 36 -18.43 -8.07 2.33
CA PHE A 36 -17.30 -8.85 1.80
C PHE A 36 -17.63 -10.35 1.73
N ASN A 37 -18.17 -10.91 2.82
CA ASN A 37 -18.60 -12.32 2.88
C ASN A 37 -19.73 -12.62 1.90
N ALA A 38 -20.62 -11.66 1.65
CA ALA A 38 -21.64 -11.72 0.60
C ALA A 38 -21.09 -11.52 -0.83
N LYS A 39 -19.76 -11.39 -1.00
CA LYS A 39 -19.06 -11.11 -2.27
C LYS A 39 -19.46 -9.79 -2.94
N ASN A 40 -20.08 -8.87 -2.21
CA ASN A 40 -20.36 -7.52 -2.68
C ASN A 40 -19.14 -6.61 -2.46
N TYR A 41 -18.06 -6.89 -3.19
CA TYR A 41 -16.78 -6.21 -3.01
C TYR A 41 -16.83 -4.71 -3.33
N ALA A 42 -17.69 -4.31 -4.27
CA ALA A 42 -17.85 -2.91 -4.67
C ALA A 42 -18.44 -2.05 -3.54
N GLU A 43 -19.39 -2.59 -2.77
CA GLU A 43 -19.93 -1.87 -1.61
C GLU A 43 -19.04 -2.03 -0.38
N ALA A 44 -18.48 -3.23 -0.16
CA ALA A 44 -17.53 -3.47 0.93
C ALA A 44 -16.33 -2.51 0.87
N VAL A 45 -15.77 -2.24 -0.32
CA VAL A 45 -14.62 -1.34 -0.47
C VAL A 45 -14.96 0.09 -0.03
N LYS A 46 -16.18 0.58 -0.23
CA LYS A 46 -16.62 1.92 0.21
C LYS A 46 -16.66 1.98 1.73
N HIS A 47 -17.23 0.96 2.37
CA HIS A 47 -17.27 0.90 3.83
C HIS A 47 -15.87 0.80 4.44
N TYR A 48 -15.02 -0.09 3.93
CA TYR A 48 -13.63 -0.17 4.40
C TYR A 48 -12.86 1.13 4.16
N SER A 49 -13.05 1.79 3.02
CA SER A 49 -12.42 3.09 2.75
C SER A 49 -12.81 4.15 3.79
N ASN A 50 -14.11 4.24 4.11
CA ASN A 50 -14.62 5.20 5.09
C ASN A 50 -14.07 4.91 6.49
N ILE A 51 -14.03 3.64 6.90
CA ILE A 51 -13.47 3.23 8.19
C ILE A 51 -11.97 3.53 8.21
N ALA A 52 -11.22 3.13 7.18
CA ALA A 52 -9.78 3.31 7.12
C ALA A 52 -9.38 4.78 7.25
N VAL A 53 -10.01 5.67 6.47
CA VAL A 53 -9.74 7.11 6.51
C VAL A 53 -10.11 7.70 7.88
N LYS A 54 -11.29 7.36 8.40
CA LYS A 54 -11.73 7.85 9.71
C LYS A 54 -10.75 7.50 10.81
N TYR A 55 -10.40 6.22 10.93
CA TYR A 55 -9.54 5.72 12.02
C TYR A 55 -8.07 6.10 11.83
N HIS A 56 -7.59 6.23 10.59
CA HIS A 56 -6.27 6.79 10.32
C HIS A 56 -6.21 8.24 10.81
N ASN A 57 -7.20 9.06 10.45
CA ASN A 57 -7.28 10.44 10.89
C ASN A 57 -7.39 10.54 12.42
N GLU A 58 -8.20 9.70 13.07
CA GLU A 58 -8.27 9.64 14.54
C GLU A 58 -6.92 9.29 15.19
N ALA A 59 -6.15 8.40 14.58
CA ALA A 59 -4.82 8.02 15.06
C ALA A 59 -3.82 9.20 14.99
N VAL A 60 -3.74 9.86 13.84
CA VAL A 60 -2.71 10.89 13.57
C VAL A 60 -3.10 12.29 14.04
N ARG A 61 -4.40 12.57 14.28
CA ARG A 61 -4.89 13.90 14.62
C ARG A 61 -4.14 14.48 15.83
N PRO A 62 -3.69 15.75 15.77
CA PRO A 62 -3.11 16.43 16.93
C PRO A 62 -4.06 16.37 18.14
N GLU A 63 -3.49 16.17 19.33
CA GLU A 63 -4.29 16.00 20.55
C GLU A 63 -3.83 16.92 21.66
N ILE A 64 -4.79 17.55 22.33
CA ILE A 64 -4.53 18.46 23.44
C ILE A 64 -4.49 17.64 24.73
N VAL A 65 -3.36 17.68 25.45
CA VAL A 65 -3.17 16.90 26.67
C VAL A 65 -3.12 17.85 27.88
N SER A 66 -4.06 17.68 28.81
CA SER A 66 -4.12 18.50 30.02
C SER A 66 -3.08 18.07 31.04
N TYR A 67 -2.25 19.01 31.52
CA TYR A 67 -1.25 18.72 32.57
C TYR A 67 -1.86 18.60 33.98
N LEU A 68 -3.13 18.97 34.16
CA LEU A 68 -3.79 19.05 35.48
C LEU A 68 -3.93 17.69 36.20
N PHE A 69 -3.86 16.56 35.50
CA PHE A 69 -4.14 15.22 36.05
C PHE A 69 -2.99 14.22 35.89
N GLY A 70 -1.76 14.68 35.66
CA GLY A 70 -0.59 13.82 35.45
C GLY A 70 -0.33 13.53 33.97
N TYR A 71 0.64 14.25 33.41
CA TYR A 71 0.95 14.25 31.97
C TYR A 71 1.30 12.87 31.41
N GLU A 72 2.14 12.11 32.11
CA GLU A 72 2.62 10.80 31.63
C GLU A 72 1.49 9.76 31.51
N GLY A 73 0.55 9.76 32.46
CA GLY A 73 -0.61 8.86 32.42
C GLY A 73 -1.54 9.16 31.24
N LEU A 74 -1.84 10.44 31.03
CA LEU A 74 -2.67 10.89 29.91
C LEU A 74 -1.98 10.70 28.56
N LYS A 75 -0.68 10.98 28.47
CA LYS A 75 0.15 10.72 27.28
C LYS A 75 0.09 9.25 26.89
N LYS A 76 0.28 8.33 27.85
CA LYS A 76 0.17 6.89 27.62
C LYS A 76 -1.22 6.47 27.13
N ALA A 77 -2.29 7.05 27.70
CA ALA A 77 -3.66 6.78 27.26
C ALA A 77 -3.92 7.24 25.81
N VAL A 78 -3.44 8.43 25.45
CA VAL A 78 -3.54 8.99 24.09
C VAL A 78 -2.76 8.14 23.08
N ILE A 79 -1.54 7.70 23.44
CA ILE A 79 -0.74 6.79 22.61
C ILE A 79 -1.50 5.48 22.40
N ASN A 80 -2.01 4.86 23.46
CA ASN A 80 -2.77 3.60 23.36
C ASN A 80 -4.01 3.75 22.47
N LYS A 81 -4.76 4.85 22.60
CA LYS A 81 -5.91 5.14 21.73
C LYS A 81 -5.49 5.26 20.26
N SER A 82 -4.37 5.92 20.00
CA SER A 82 -3.85 6.11 18.64
C SER A 82 -3.36 4.78 18.04
N VAL A 83 -2.70 3.93 18.84
CA VAL A 83 -2.31 2.56 18.44
C VAL A 83 -3.54 1.74 18.07
N ASN A 84 -4.60 1.77 18.89
CA ASN A 84 -5.85 1.04 18.62
C ASN A 84 -6.55 1.57 17.35
N SER A 85 -6.59 2.88 17.16
CA SER A 85 -7.20 3.50 15.98
C SER A 85 -6.42 3.12 14.71
N ALA A 86 -5.10 3.20 14.75
CA ALA A 86 -4.24 2.76 13.65
C ALA A 86 -4.38 1.25 13.38
N LYS A 87 -4.60 0.41 14.39
CA LYS A 87 -4.86 -1.02 14.19
C LYS A 87 -6.15 -1.28 13.39
N VAL A 88 -7.23 -0.54 13.69
CA VAL A 88 -8.48 -0.60 12.92
C VAL A 88 -8.27 -0.10 11.49
N ALA A 89 -7.49 0.97 11.31
CA ALA A 89 -7.14 1.50 10.00
C ALA A 89 -6.33 0.49 9.18
N ILE A 90 -5.32 -0.17 9.76
CA ILE A 90 -4.52 -1.21 9.09
C ILE A 90 -5.40 -2.32 8.56
N TYR A 91 -6.28 -2.87 9.42
CA TYR A 91 -7.22 -3.92 9.01
C TYR A 91 -8.10 -3.46 7.85
N SER A 92 -8.67 -2.25 7.97
CA SER A 92 -9.60 -1.71 6.98
C SER A 92 -8.90 -1.43 5.65
N TYR A 93 -7.69 -0.87 5.66
CA TYR A 93 -6.88 -0.68 4.46
C TYR A 93 -6.47 -2.03 3.82
N TYR A 94 -6.15 -3.04 4.63
CA TYR A 94 -5.86 -4.38 4.12
C TYR A 94 -7.09 -5.01 3.44
N MET A 95 -8.26 -4.96 4.08
CA MET A 95 -9.49 -5.48 3.51
C MET A 95 -9.96 -4.68 2.29
N GLN A 96 -9.75 -3.35 2.29
CA GLN A 96 -9.94 -2.50 1.13
C GLN A 96 -9.03 -2.92 -0.02
N ALA A 97 -7.76 -3.23 0.27
CA ALA A 97 -6.83 -3.75 -0.73
C ALA A 97 -7.34 -5.08 -1.30
N LEU A 98 -7.77 -6.00 -0.44
CA LEU A 98 -8.30 -7.29 -0.84
C LEU A 98 -9.56 -7.17 -1.71
N CYS A 99 -10.50 -6.29 -1.35
CA CYS A 99 -11.68 -5.98 -2.19
C CYS A 99 -11.26 -5.45 -3.56
N ASN A 100 -10.31 -4.51 -3.60
CA ASN A 100 -9.80 -3.94 -4.84
C ASN A 100 -9.12 -5.00 -5.72
N VAL A 101 -8.43 -5.98 -5.13
CA VAL A 101 -7.88 -7.13 -5.86
C VAL A 101 -8.98 -7.97 -6.50
N TYR A 102 -10.04 -8.30 -5.77
CA TYR A 102 -11.19 -9.04 -6.33
C TYR A 102 -11.91 -8.26 -7.44
N LEU A 103 -11.92 -6.93 -7.35
CA LEU A 103 -12.47 -6.04 -8.38
C LEU A 103 -11.49 -5.77 -9.54
N LYS A 104 -10.28 -6.33 -9.52
CA LYS A 104 -9.18 -6.05 -10.46
C LYS A 104 -8.76 -4.56 -10.52
N ASN A 105 -9.08 -3.79 -9.49
CA ASN A 105 -8.64 -2.40 -9.31
C ASN A 105 -7.29 -2.36 -8.58
N TYR A 106 -6.21 -2.77 -9.25
CA TYR A 106 -4.91 -2.87 -8.57
C TYR A 106 -4.34 -1.51 -8.13
N GLY A 107 -4.68 -0.43 -8.82
CA GLY A 107 -4.39 0.96 -8.41
C GLY A 107 -4.92 1.26 -7.01
N GLY A 108 -6.21 0.99 -6.80
CA GLY A 108 -6.86 1.10 -5.49
C GLY A 108 -6.24 0.17 -4.44
N ALA A 109 -5.85 -1.05 -4.84
CA ALA A 109 -5.21 -2.00 -3.91
C ALA A 109 -3.87 -1.48 -3.36
N ILE A 110 -3.04 -0.87 -4.21
CA ILE A 110 -1.74 -0.30 -3.80
C ILE A 110 -1.92 0.86 -2.85
N ASN A 111 -2.80 1.79 -3.18
CA ASN A 111 -3.06 2.95 -2.34
C ASN A 111 -3.55 2.50 -0.97
N SER A 112 -4.38 1.45 -0.94
CA SER A 112 -4.83 0.82 0.30
C SER A 112 -3.67 0.17 1.06
N VAL A 113 -2.79 -0.59 0.39
CA VAL A 113 -1.58 -1.18 1.01
C VAL A 113 -0.66 -0.10 1.59
N ASN A 114 -0.38 0.97 0.85
CA ASN A 114 0.43 2.09 1.33
C ASN A 114 -0.22 2.75 2.56
N GLY A 115 -1.55 2.91 2.56
CA GLY A 115 -2.30 3.37 3.72
C GLY A 115 -2.12 2.44 4.94
N ALA A 116 -2.15 1.12 4.74
CA ALA A 116 -1.90 0.15 5.81
C ALA A 116 -0.46 0.27 6.35
N LEU A 117 0.54 0.35 5.47
CA LEU A 117 1.95 0.49 5.85
C LEU A 117 2.22 1.80 6.59
N ALA A 118 1.59 2.91 6.18
CA ALA A 118 1.69 4.20 6.87
C ALA A 118 1.14 4.17 8.31
N CYS A 119 0.32 3.17 8.64
CA CYS A 119 -0.20 2.99 10.00
C CYS A 119 0.71 2.14 10.89
N PHE A 120 1.80 1.54 10.37
CA PHE A 120 2.76 0.78 11.18
C PHE A 120 3.52 1.68 12.15
N SER A 121 3.89 2.86 11.68
CA SER A 121 4.57 3.87 12.49
C SER A 121 4.28 5.27 11.94
N PHE A 122 3.92 6.20 12.81
CA PHE A 122 3.60 7.58 12.45
C PHE A 122 3.92 8.53 13.60
N GLN A 123 4.10 9.81 13.28
CA GLN A 123 4.29 10.83 14.30
C GLN A 123 2.95 11.48 14.66
N LYS A 124 2.72 11.67 15.97
CA LYS A 124 1.55 12.38 16.50
C LYS A 124 2.00 13.59 17.30
N MET A 125 1.34 14.72 17.08
CA MET A 125 1.58 15.94 17.83
C MET A 125 0.72 15.97 19.09
N LEU A 126 1.36 16.16 20.24
CA LEU A 126 0.71 16.40 21.52
C LEU A 126 0.93 17.86 21.91
N THR A 127 -0.15 18.61 22.08
CA THR A 127 -0.10 20.00 22.53
C THR A 127 -0.49 20.08 23.99
N PRO A 128 0.43 20.46 24.89
CA PRO A 128 0.11 20.73 26.28
C PRO A 128 -0.98 21.79 26.46
N LYS A 129 -2.00 21.49 27.28
CA LYS A 129 -2.84 22.53 27.88
C LYS A 129 -2.37 22.78 29.31
N SER A 130 -1.78 23.95 29.53
CA SER A 130 -1.30 24.42 30.84
C SER A 130 -2.07 25.65 31.29
N LEU A 131 -2.23 25.82 32.61
CA LEU A 131 -2.77 27.03 33.23
C LEU A 131 -1.72 28.16 33.32
N THR A 132 -0.42 27.84 33.21
CA THR A 132 0.69 28.77 33.48
C THR A 132 1.47 29.23 32.24
N GLY A 133 0.91 29.07 31.04
CA GLY A 133 1.49 29.53 29.77
C GLY A 133 1.72 28.44 28.72
N ALA A 134 2.06 28.84 27.49
CA ALA A 134 2.25 27.94 26.36
C ALA A 134 3.49 27.04 26.57
N LYS A 135 3.30 25.72 26.59
CA LYS A 135 4.41 24.76 26.45
C LYS A 135 4.54 24.34 24.98
N THR A 136 5.76 24.05 24.56
CA THR A 136 6.07 23.62 23.20
C THR A 136 5.35 22.31 22.85
N PRO A 137 4.72 22.21 21.67
CA PRO A 137 4.18 20.94 21.16
C PRO A 137 5.26 19.85 21.12
N GLU A 138 4.89 18.62 21.49
CA GLU A 138 5.76 17.45 21.46
C GLU A 138 5.36 16.53 20.30
N MET A 139 6.34 16.07 19.51
CA MET A 139 6.11 15.03 18.51
C MET A 139 6.44 13.67 19.11
N VAL A 140 5.45 12.79 19.16
CA VAL A 140 5.59 11.43 19.69
C VAL A 140 5.53 10.43 18.55
N LEU A 141 6.52 9.55 18.47
CA LEU A 141 6.49 8.42 17.55
C LEU A 141 5.54 7.36 18.09
N ILE A 142 4.53 6.99 17.31
CA ILE A 142 3.60 5.92 17.60
C ILE A 142 3.89 4.77 16.66
N SER A 143 4.21 3.61 17.23
CA SER A 143 4.49 2.38 16.49
C SER A 143 3.54 1.27 16.91
N GLN A 144 3.12 0.46 15.95
CA GLN A 144 2.39 -0.77 16.24
C GLN A 144 3.29 -1.79 16.95
N PRO A 145 2.69 -2.71 17.75
CA PRO A 145 3.44 -3.83 18.28
C PRO A 145 4.08 -4.66 17.17
N ALA A 146 5.30 -5.15 17.39
CA ALA A 146 6.06 -5.92 16.39
C ALA A 146 5.27 -7.12 15.81
N GLN A 147 4.46 -7.79 16.65
CA GLN A 147 3.60 -8.89 16.21
C GLN A 147 2.54 -8.44 15.19
N ILE A 148 1.94 -7.26 15.36
CA ILE A 148 0.95 -6.71 14.43
C ILE A 148 1.63 -6.33 13.12
N ILE A 149 2.81 -5.70 13.19
CA ILE A 149 3.61 -5.36 12.01
C ILE A 149 3.95 -6.63 11.23
N ALA A 150 4.44 -7.68 11.90
CA ALA A 150 4.79 -8.94 11.25
C ALA A 150 3.57 -9.61 10.58
N ASP A 151 2.44 -9.72 11.30
CA ASP A 151 1.21 -10.33 10.80
C ASP A 151 0.66 -9.60 9.56
N TYR A 152 0.50 -8.27 9.62
CA TYR A 152 0.00 -7.52 8.48
C TYR A 152 1.01 -7.38 7.34
N SER A 153 2.32 -7.37 7.63
CA SER A 153 3.33 -7.47 6.58
C SER A 153 3.21 -8.78 5.82
N ALA A 154 3.06 -9.90 6.52
CA ALA A 154 2.84 -11.21 5.90
C ALA A 154 1.55 -11.24 5.07
N LYS A 155 0.44 -10.71 5.59
CA LYS A 155 -0.85 -10.63 4.88
C LYS A 155 -0.79 -9.75 3.63
N ILE A 156 -0.14 -8.59 3.72
CA ILE A 156 0.08 -7.68 2.59
C ILE A 156 0.97 -8.35 1.53
N ASN A 157 1.99 -9.09 1.97
CA ASN A 157 2.86 -9.86 1.09
C ASN A 157 2.15 -11.03 0.40
N ALA A 158 1.14 -11.61 1.05
CA ALA A 158 0.34 -12.70 0.53
C ALA A 158 -0.88 -12.25 -0.31
N LEU A 159 -1.10 -10.95 -0.53
CA LEU A 159 -2.21 -10.50 -1.37
C LEU A 159 -2.10 -11.12 -2.77
N PRO A 160 -3.16 -11.75 -3.30
CA PRO A 160 -3.13 -12.50 -4.56
C PRO A 160 -3.15 -11.56 -5.76
N ILE A 161 -2.10 -10.78 -5.92
CA ILE A 161 -1.93 -9.83 -7.01
C ILE A 161 -1.04 -10.47 -8.07
N SER A 162 -1.67 -10.91 -9.15
CA SER A 162 -0.98 -11.46 -10.31
C SER A 162 -0.11 -10.39 -10.97
N ALA A 163 1.21 -10.61 -11.00
CA ALA A 163 2.15 -9.73 -11.71
C ALA A 163 1.72 -9.54 -13.18
N THR A 164 1.25 -10.62 -13.82
CA THR A 164 0.74 -10.61 -15.20
C THR A 164 -0.46 -9.68 -15.37
N ASP A 165 -1.41 -9.68 -14.44
CA ASP A 165 -2.61 -8.85 -14.55
C ASP A 165 -2.30 -7.37 -14.31
N VAL A 166 -1.38 -7.09 -13.38
CA VAL A 166 -0.89 -5.71 -13.16
C VAL A 166 -0.11 -5.22 -14.39
N LEU A 167 0.72 -6.07 -15.00
CA LEU A 167 1.44 -5.73 -16.24
C LEU A 167 0.48 -5.46 -17.40
N LYS A 168 -0.60 -6.23 -17.54
CA LYS A 168 -1.66 -5.96 -18.53
C LYS A 168 -2.37 -4.64 -18.26
N ALA A 169 -2.72 -4.36 -17.00
CA ALA A 169 -3.34 -3.09 -16.61
C ALA A 169 -2.40 -1.90 -16.86
N LEU A 170 -1.10 -2.05 -16.55
CA LEU A 170 -0.06 -1.08 -16.84
C LEU A 170 0.02 -0.79 -18.34
N GLN A 171 0.10 -1.83 -19.17
CA GLN A 171 0.14 -1.69 -20.63
C GLN A 171 -1.10 -0.97 -21.16
N GLN A 172 -2.29 -1.37 -20.73
CA GLN A 172 -3.52 -0.74 -21.20
C GLN A 172 -3.57 0.75 -20.79
N THR A 173 -3.23 1.05 -19.54
CA THR A 173 -3.22 2.43 -19.03
C THR A 173 -2.18 3.29 -19.78
N ALA A 174 -1.00 2.74 -20.06
CA ALA A 174 0.04 3.43 -20.82
C ALA A 174 -0.37 3.70 -22.27
N ARG A 175 -1.13 2.79 -22.89
CA ARG A 175 -1.72 3.00 -24.22
C ARG A 175 -2.79 4.07 -24.22
N ASP A 176 -3.68 4.04 -23.23
CA ASP A 176 -4.72 5.06 -23.08
C ASP A 176 -4.08 6.43 -22.81
N ARG A 177 -3.01 6.49 -22.00
CA ARG A 177 -2.23 7.71 -21.78
C ARG A 177 -1.64 8.20 -23.10
N TYR A 178 -1.01 7.30 -23.87
CA TYR A 178 -0.38 7.68 -25.14
C TYR A 178 -1.41 8.17 -26.16
N ALA A 179 -2.58 7.54 -26.25
CA ALA A 179 -3.70 8.00 -27.07
C ALA A 179 -4.21 9.38 -26.62
N ALA A 180 -4.39 9.59 -25.31
CA ALA A 180 -4.80 10.89 -24.75
C ALA A 180 -3.76 11.99 -25.04
N TYR A 181 -2.47 11.68 -24.98
CA TYR A 181 -1.40 12.60 -25.36
C TYR A 181 -1.49 13.02 -26.84
N LEU A 182 -1.68 12.05 -27.75
CA LEU A 182 -1.84 12.34 -29.18
C LEU A 182 -3.08 13.19 -29.46
N ALA A 183 -4.18 12.93 -28.75
CA ALA A 183 -5.39 13.73 -28.86
C ALA A 183 -5.18 15.16 -28.30
N LEU A 184 -4.48 15.33 -27.19
CA LEU A 184 -4.16 16.64 -26.62
C LEU A 184 -3.36 17.52 -27.57
N ALA A 185 -2.40 16.92 -28.29
CA ALA A 185 -1.57 17.64 -29.26
C ALA A 185 -2.41 18.26 -30.41
N ASN A 186 -3.59 17.72 -30.69
CA ASN A 186 -4.49 18.15 -31.77
C ASN A 186 -5.74 18.89 -31.26
N THR A 187 -5.88 19.09 -29.95
CA THR A 187 -7.06 19.73 -29.35
C THR A 187 -6.77 21.18 -28.99
N PRO A 188 -7.49 22.17 -29.54
CA PRO A 188 -7.34 23.58 -29.16
C PRO A 188 -7.70 23.83 -27.69
N GLN A 189 -7.05 24.82 -27.07
CA GLN A 189 -7.32 25.23 -25.69
C GLN A 189 -8.81 25.57 -25.49
N GLY A 190 -9.40 25.03 -24.43
CA GLY A 190 -10.83 25.16 -24.15
C GLY A 190 -11.36 24.07 -23.21
N PRO A 191 -12.68 23.98 -23.00
CA PRO A 191 -13.29 22.99 -22.08
C PRO A 191 -12.91 21.54 -22.42
N ALA A 192 -12.95 21.16 -23.70
CA ALA A 192 -12.60 19.82 -24.16
C ALA A 192 -11.10 19.50 -23.94
N TYR A 193 -10.22 20.49 -24.11
CA TYR A 193 -8.80 20.34 -23.78
C TYR A 193 -8.59 20.11 -22.29
N ASN A 194 -9.26 20.88 -21.44
CA ASN A 194 -9.14 20.77 -19.99
C ASN A 194 -9.60 19.40 -19.47
N GLU A 195 -10.71 18.88 -20.00
CA GLU A 195 -11.21 17.54 -19.67
C GLU A 195 -10.22 16.46 -20.10
N LEU A 196 -9.69 16.56 -21.33
CA LEU A 196 -8.72 15.61 -21.84
C LEU A 196 -7.37 15.68 -21.07
N ALA A 197 -6.96 16.87 -20.65
CA ALA A 197 -5.75 17.09 -19.84
C ALA A 197 -5.92 16.49 -18.44
N ALA A 198 -7.10 16.64 -17.83
CA ALA A 198 -7.42 16.00 -16.56
C ALA A 198 -7.38 14.46 -16.69
N ARG A 199 -7.97 13.90 -17.76
CA ARG A 199 -7.90 12.47 -18.06
C ARG A 199 -6.46 12.00 -18.25
N TYR A 200 -5.65 12.73 -19.02
CA TYR A 200 -4.25 12.42 -19.24
C TYR A 200 -3.45 12.37 -17.93
N ASN A 201 -3.65 13.35 -17.04
CA ASN A 201 -3.00 13.38 -15.73
C ASN A 201 -3.45 12.23 -14.82
N ALA A 202 -4.73 11.87 -14.84
CA ALA A 202 -5.25 10.72 -14.10
C ALA A 202 -4.65 9.39 -14.59
N LEU A 203 -4.43 9.26 -15.90
CA LEU A 203 -3.78 8.10 -16.51
C LEU A 203 -2.29 8.02 -16.12
N ILE A 204 -1.56 9.14 -16.09
CA ILE A 204 -0.17 9.19 -15.58
C ILE A 204 -0.10 8.68 -14.13
N ALA A 205 -0.99 9.18 -13.26
CA ALA A 205 -1.01 8.76 -11.86
C ALA A 205 -1.30 7.26 -11.71
N SER A 206 -2.23 6.73 -12.50
CA SER A 206 -2.59 5.31 -12.52
C SER A 206 -1.45 4.44 -13.04
N GLU A 207 -0.80 4.86 -14.13
CA GLU A 207 0.36 4.18 -14.73
C GLU A 207 1.51 4.08 -13.74
N LYS A 208 1.84 5.17 -13.03
CA LYS A 208 2.84 5.18 -11.96
C LYS A 208 2.48 4.17 -10.86
N ALA A 209 1.23 4.15 -10.41
CA ALA A 209 0.79 3.22 -9.38
C ALA A 209 0.98 1.75 -9.84
N TYR A 210 0.51 1.39 -11.03
CA TYR A 210 0.70 0.03 -11.56
C TYR A 210 2.18 -0.34 -11.72
N ALA A 211 3.02 0.60 -12.15
CA ALA A 211 4.46 0.39 -12.26
C ALA A 211 5.09 0.09 -10.88
N ASP A 212 4.84 0.95 -9.88
CA ASP A 212 5.34 0.78 -8.52
C ASP A 212 4.86 -0.55 -7.89
N LEU A 213 3.64 -0.98 -8.20
CA LEU A 213 3.14 -2.29 -7.77
C LEU A 213 3.84 -3.46 -8.44
N CYS A 214 4.04 -3.41 -9.76
CA CYS A 214 4.80 -4.43 -10.47
C CYS A 214 6.19 -4.59 -9.84
N ILE A 215 6.86 -3.47 -9.56
CA ILE A 215 8.17 -3.47 -8.90
C ILE A 215 8.09 -4.14 -7.54
N ASN A 216 7.08 -3.80 -6.72
CA ASN A 216 6.91 -4.38 -5.39
C ASN A 216 6.58 -5.88 -5.43
N ILE A 217 5.74 -6.35 -6.36
CA ILE A 217 5.42 -7.78 -6.49
C ILE A 217 6.67 -8.57 -6.89
N VAL A 218 7.37 -8.14 -7.94
CA VAL A 218 8.56 -8.83 -8.44
C VAL A 218 9.66 -8.78 -7.37
N SER A 219 9.87 -7.63 -6.74
CA SER A 219 10.87 -7.46 -5.68
C SER A 219 10.66 -8.40 -4.50
N ARG A 220 9.41 -8.55 -4.04
CA ARG A 220 9.08 -9.47 -2.94
C ARG A 220 9.35 -10.92 -3.30
N GLY A 221 9.04 -11.33 -4.54
CA GLY A 221 9.39 -12.66 -5.04
C GLY A 221 10.90 -12.89 -4.97
N LEU A 222 11.68 -11.93 -5.48
CA LEU A 222 13.14 -12.01 -5.44
C LEU A 222 13.69 -12.09 -4.00
N ASP A 223 13.15 -11.34 -3.04
CA ASP A 223 13.63 -11.37 -1.65
C ASP A 223 13.49 -12.77 -0.99
N VAL A 224 12.53 -13.59 -1.46
CA VAL A 224 12.33 -14.97 -1.01
C VAL A 224 12.76 -16.03 -2.02
N GLN A 225 13.58 -15.65 -3.01
CA GLN A 225 14.09 -16.54 -4.06
C GLN A 225 13.00 -17.20 -4.93
N ASN A 226 11.83 -16.55 -5.05
CA ASN A 226 10.76 -16.93 -5.95
C ASN A 226 10.78 -16.06 -7.21
N PHE A 227 10.99 -16.70 -8.37
CA PHE A 227 11.17 -16.03 -9.66
C PHE A 227 9.91 -16.01 -10.54
N GLU A 228 8.76 -16.52 -10.06
CA GLU A 228 7.54 -16.61 -10.87
C GLU A 228 7.09 -15.23 -11.42
N ALA A 229 7.05 -14.21 -10.57
CA ALA A 229 6.70 -12.85 -10.98
C ALA A 229 7.78 -12.22 -11.89
N PHE A 230 9.05 -12.59 -11.69
CA PHE A 230 10.15 -12.15 -12.55
C PHE A 230 10.03 -12.75 -13.96
N ASP A 231 9.81 -14.06 -14.06
CA ASP A 231 9.63 -14.73 -15.36
C ASP A 231 8.35 -14.23 -16.06
N ALA A 232 7.29 -13.89 -15.31
CA ALA A 232 6.11 -13.23 -15.84
C ALA A 232 6.45 -11.86 -16.47
N LEU A 233 7.27 -11.02 -15.82
CA LEU A 233 7.75 -9.76 -16.38
C LEU A 233 8.57 -9.97 -17.67
N VAL A 234 9.53 -10.91 -17.65
CA VAL A 234 10.35 -11.23 -18.83
C VAL A 234 9.46 -11.65 -20.01
N ASN A 235 8.53 -12.58 -19.78
CA ASN A 235 7.63 -13.07 -20.82
C ASN A 235 6.67 -11.98 -21.31
N PHE A 236 6.19 -11.13 -20.42
CA PHE A 236 5.33 -10.00 -20.78
C PHE A 236 6.07 -9.03 -21.70
N MET A 237 7.31 -8.66 -21.37
CA MET A 237 8.12 -7.76 -22.20
C MET A 237 8.46 -8.35 -23.57
N LYS A 238 8.80 -9.64 -23.63
CA LYS A 238 9.04 -10.34 -24.92
C LYS A 238 7.86 -10.19 -25.87
N ASN A 239 6.65 -10.33 -25.31
CA ASN A 239 5.38 -10.33 -26.04
C ASN A 239 4.74 -8.94 -26.13
N TYR A 240 5.37 -7.88 -25.63
CA TYR A 240 4.80 -6.53 -25.65
C TYR A 240 4.70 -6.03 -27.09
N ARG A 241 3.47 -5.92 -27.63
CA ARG A 241 3.20 -5.45 -29.01
C ARG A 241 1.92 -4.61 -29.06
N PRO A 242 1.89 -3.46 -29.76
CA PRO A 242 3.01 -2.83 -30.47
C PRO A 242 4.06 -2.26 -29.51
N VAL A 243 5.30 -2.08 -30.00
CA VAL A 243 6.37 -1.41 -29.27
C VAL A 243 6.41 0.06 -29.69
N ASP A 244 5.73 0.90 -28.91
CA ASP A 244 5.65 2.36 -29.07
C ASP A 244 5.90 3.07 -27.73
N LYS A 245 5.67 4.38 -27.64
CA LYS A 245 5.89 5.18 -26.41
C LYS A 245 5.06 4.74 -25.20
N SER A 246 4.12 3.81 -25.34
CA SER A 246 3.41 3.18 -24.20
C SER A 246 4.26 2.14 -23.46
N VAL A 247 5.35 1.62 -24.06
CA VAL A 247 6.20 0.62 -23.42
C VAL A 247 7.11 1.21 -22.32
N THR A 248 7.28 2.53 -22.29
CA THR A 248 8.26 3.23 -21.43
C THR A 248 8.11 2.88 -19.96
N SER A 249 6.90 2.85 -19.40
CA SER A 249 6.70 2.50 -17.99
C SER A 249 7.00 1.03 -17.69
N THR A 250 6.81 0.14 -18.66
CA THR A 250 7.22 -1.27 -18.51
C THR A 250 8.74 -1.40 -18.57
N LEU A 251 9.42 -0.58 -19.39
CA LEU A 251 10.88 -0.48 -19.40
C LEU A 251 11.41 0.04 -18.06
N GLU A 252 10.79 1.07 -17.47
CA GLU A 252 11.16 1.59 -16.15
C GLU A 252 11.04 0.54 -15.04
N VAL A 253 9.95 -0.26 -15.06
CA VAL A 253 9.80 -1.41 -14.15
C VAL A 253 10.98 -2.37 -14.32
N SER A 254 11.32 -2.74 -15.55
CA SER A 254 12.40 -3.68 -15.80
C SER A 254 13.78 -3.15 -15.38
N ASP A 255 14.06 -1.86 -15.59
CA ASP A 255 15.32 -1.24 -15.17
C ASP A 255 15.48 -1.26 -13.65
N LYS A 256 14.41 -0.98 -12.90
CA LYS A 256 14.42 -1.07 -11.43
C LYS A 256 14.60 -2.51 -10.93
N ILE A 257 14.01 -3.50 -11.60
CA ILE A 257 14.20 -4.91 -11.24
C ILE A 257 15.62 -5.40 -11.54
N ILE A 258 16.21 -4.99 -12.67
CA ILE A 258 17.62 -5.25 -13.00
C ILE A 258 18.53 -4.67 -11.91
N ALA A 259 18.29 -3.42 -11.49
CA ALA A 259 19.06 -2.78 -10.42
C ALA A 259 18.94 -3.56 -9.10
N LYS A 260 17.73 -4.02 -8.71
CA LYS A 260 17.53 -4.82 -7.50
C LYS A 260 18.27 -6.16 -7.57
N MET A 261 18.15 -6.90 -8.68
CA MET A 261 18.84 -8.18 -8.85
C MET A 261 20.36 -8.02 -8.83
N THR A 262 20.88 -6.92 -9.40
CA THR A 262 22.30 -6.57 -9.32
C THR A 262 22.72 -6.35 -7.87
N ALA A 263 21.96 -5.58 -7.09
CA ALA A 263 22.24 -5.34 -5.68
C ALA A 263 22.22 -6.63 -4.84
N ILE A 264 21.26 -7.53 -5.08
CA ILE A 264 21.18 -8.84 -4.41
C ILE A 264 22.41 -9.69 -4.77
N ALA A 265 22.75 -9.79 -6.05
CA ALA A 265 23.91 -10.56 -6.51
C ALA A 265 25.20 -10.06 -5.86
N LEU A 266 25.44 -8.73 -5.84
CA LEU A 266 26.60 -8.12 -5.22
C LEU A 266 26.67 -8.39 -3.70
N ALA A 267 25.55 -8.29 -2.99
CA ALA A 267 25.51 -8.58 -1.55
C ALA A 267 25.85 -10.05 -1.22
N LEU A 268 25.55 -10.96 -2.16
CA LEU A 268 25.80 -12.39 -2.00
C LEU A 268 27.19 -12.83 -2.48
N GLN A 269 27.90 -12.03 -3.28
CA GLN A 269 29.21 -12.42 -3.83
C GLN A 269 30.25 -12.81 -2.75
N GLY A 270 30.19 -12.21 -1.57
CA GLY A 270 31.10 -12.53 -0.46
C GLY A 270 30.62 -13.63 0.50
N SER A 271 29.39 -14.12 0.36
CA SER A 271 28.76 -15.04 1.33
C SER A 271 28.14 -16.29 0.71
N ASN A 272 27.61 -16.19 -0.52
CA ASN A 272 26.99 -17.28 -1.25
C ASN A 272 27.16 -17.07 -2.76
N VAL A 273 28.31 -17.51 -3.29
CA VAL A 273 28.72 -17.32 -4.68
C VAL A 273 27.78 -18.03 -5.66
N GLU A 274 27.27 -19.21 -5.31
CA GLU A 274 26.34 -19.97 -6.15
C GLU A 274 25.04 -19.18 -6.35
N LEU A 275 24.45 -18.68 -5.26
CA LEU A 275 23.24 -17.88 -5.33
C LEU A 275 23.49 -16.55 -6.06
N ALA A 276 24.62 -15.89 -5.81
CA ALA A 276 25.01 -14.67 -6.53
C ALA A 276 25.10 -14.90 -8.05
N THR A 277 25.66 -16.04 -8.46
CA THR A 277 25.77 -16.46 -9.86
C THR A 277 24.39 -16.75 -10.45
N TYR A 278 23.51 -17.38 -9.69
CA TYR A 278 22.13 -17.64 -10.11
C TYR A 278 21.33 -16.35 -10.36
N TYR A 279 21.42 -15.35 -9.47
CA TYR A 279 20.81 -14.04 -9.71
C TYR A 279 21.40 -13.35 -10.94
N SER A 280 22.73 -13.37 -11.08
CA SER A 280 23.43 -12.71 -12.20
C SER A 280 23.06 -13.31 -13.55
N THR A 281 22.98 -14.63 -13.65
CA THR A 281 22.60 -15.35 -14.88
C THR A 281 21.12 -15.20 -15.18
N THR A 282 20.24 -15.28 -14.17
CA THR A 282 18.79 -15.12 -14.34
C THR A 282 18.43 -13.71 -14.81
N MET A 283 19.10 -12.69 -14.28
CA MET A 283 18.90 -11.28 -14.67
C MET A 283 19.17 -11.03 -16.16
N GLN A 284 20.07 -11.79 -16.81
CA GLN A 284 20.38 -11.65 -18.24
C GLN A 284 19.15 -11.86 -19.14
N LYS A 285 18.17 -12.67 -18.69
CA LYS A 285 16.89 -12.83 -19.39
C LYS A 285 16.15 -11.51 -19.53
N LEU A 286 16.16 -10.66 -18.49
CA LEU A 286 15.48 -9.37 -18.49
C LEU A 286 16.31 -8.30 -19.20
N ILE A 287 17.64 -8.29 -19.01
CA ILE A 287 18.56 -7.37 -19.70
C ILE A 287 18.44 -7.51 -21.22
N SER A 288 18.48 -8.74 -21.74
CA SER A 288 18.40 -8.99 -23.19
C SER A 288 17.09 -8.49 -23.80
N VAL A 289 15.95 -8.74 -23.14
CA VAL A 289 14.63 -8.29 -23.62
C VAL A 289 14.48 -6.78 -23.49
N ASN A 290 14.93 -6.18 -22.38
CA ASN A 290 14.95 -4.72 -22.20
C ASN A 290 15.77 -4.03 -23.30
N ALA A 291 16.97 -4.53 -23.58
CA ALA A 291 17.83 -3.99 -24.63
C ALA A 291 17.19 -4.11 -26.02
N TYR A 292 16.56 -5.25 -26.33
CA TYR A 292 15.83 -5.45 -27.58
C TYR A 292 14.68 -4.43 -27.73
N VAL A 293 13.85 -4.26 -26.70
CA VAL A 293 12.71 -3.33 -26.75
C VAL A 293 13.19 -1.87 -26.85
N LYS A 294 14.26 -1.49 -26.13
CA LYS A 294 14.87 -0.15 -26.25
C LYS A 294 15.44 0.09 -27.65
N GLY A 295 16.13 -0.91 -28.23
CA GLY A 295 16.65 -0.84 -29.59
C GLY A 295 15.55 -0.73 -30.65
N TYR A 296 14.45 -1.48 -30.48
CA TYR A 296 13.29 -1.35 -31.35
C TYR A 296 12.66 0.05 -31.22
N LEU A 297 12.41 0.55 -30.00
CA LEU A 297 11.84 1.88 -29.79
C LEU A 297 12.72 3.00 -30.38
N ALA A 298 14.04 2.87 -30.30
CA ALA A 298 14.98 3.82 -30.91
C ALA A 298 14.92 3.82 -32.45
N THR A 299 14.62 2.68 -33.07
CA THR A 299 14.58 2.51 -34.53
C THR A 299 13.20 2.73 -35.13
N SER A 300 12.12 2.41 -34.41
CA SER A 300 10.73 2.48 -34.87
C SER A 300 9.95 3.67 -34.31
N GLY A 301 10.37 4.24 -33.17
CA GLY A 301 9.71 5.36 -32.47
C GLY A 301 10.37 6.72 -32.69
N GLY A 302 11.40 6.76 -33.55
CA GLY A 302 12.13 7.95 -33.97
C GLY A 302 11.70 8.46 -35.33
N ARG A 303 10.42 8.82 -35.49
CA ARG A 303 9.91 9.78 -36.50
C ARG A 303 8.53 10.25 -36.08
#